data_AF-W4LAU6-F1
#
_entry.id   AF-W4LAU6-F1
#
_cell.length_a   1.000
_cell.length_b   1.000
_cell.length_c   1.000
_cell.angle_alpha   90.00
_cell.angle_beta   90.00
_cell.angle_gamma   90.00
#
_symmetry.space_group_name_H-M   'P 1'
#
loop_
_entity.id
_entity.type
_entity.pdbx_description
1 polymer ?
#
loop_
_entity_poly.entity_id
_entity_poly.type
_entity_poly.pdbx_seq_one_letter_code
_entity_poly.pdbx_strand_id
1 'polypeptide(L)'
;MQFDYAYFGNTAVDHRADRTALSFAPDLKRQPTFFTGKLRHSLAFREAISALHDVVISDLRFQPRDKSEYKAWAAQRELEEWGVLQAEIGGQKQAVVARMLELQQQIQTLDQRQYERRAPFYRARQKYFNYLYERDRDAWFVLDPVITVHPDELFFECFSQDESSYGRLGVDYEVFEDVGDYACGTTNIDYSQALYDEFQKIRSYRTTEFTVDPSGFEVATEGEERYRELKIDLPDSWVRGFLQVNSAMSLDATRVDLHPLDIHNFCFVLRRHKAKTSPRSMRYHLDPGKPVRVVFEPWNIEVACPRSIYEGPEATEIRVWGRRRLLILERLIPIAKQFSVYLLGTGMPSFYVADLGNMWFTLGLSGWTANDWSTAGNFDLMAPRAEVDSFTRERIFHALHESWYEHPDALAARLQLDPAVVLGALGLYTQAGRAIFDLNKQVYRLRELSRDPLPMDTLRFANEREQSAYRFLEQNAVRCDRREVDTGGRLHLHGTVAHGKKAHPLHLIRAC
;
A
#
# COMPACT_ATOMS: atom_id res chain seq x y z
N MET A 1 5.81 -25.81 14.14
CA MET A 1 4.91 -26.16 13.03
C MET A 1 5.12 -27.61 12.66
N GLN A 2 4.09 -28.43 12.74
CA GLN A 2 4.05 -29.76 12.09
C GLN A 2 3.39 -29.57 10.72
N PHE A 3 4.06 -29.95 9.64
CA PHE A 3 3.53 -29.89 8.29
C PHE A 3 3.03 -31.29 7.88
N ASP A 4 1.82 -31.37 7.32
CA ASP A 4 1.12 -32.63 7.02
C ASP A 4 0.57 -32.60 5.58
N TYR A 5 1.27 -33.24 4.64
CA TYR A 5 1.00 -33.20 3.18
C TYR A 5 0.19 -34.42 2.70
N ALA A 6 -0.64 -34.24 1.65
CA ALA A 6 -1.30 -35.35 0.94
C ALA A 6 -1.35 -35.06 -0.57
N TYR A 7 -1.08 -36.00 -1.49
CA TYR A 7 -0.98 -35.74 -2.95
C TYR A 7 -1.92 -36.65 -3.77
N PHE A 8 -2.37 -36.22 -4.97
CA PHE A 8 -3.15 -37.04 -5.93
C PHE A 8 -2.45 -37.18 -7.26
N GLY A 9 -2.26 -38.42 -7.70
CA GLY A 9 -1.54 -38.76 -8.92
C GLY A 9 -0.04 -38.89 -8.69
N ASN A 10 0.65 -39.40 -9.71
CA ASN A 10 2.12 -39.49 -9.73
C ASN A 10 2.66 -38.38 -10.64
N THR A 11 3.78 -37.78 -10.26
CA THR A 11 4.57 -36.95 -11.18
C THR A 11 4.92 -37.77 -12.41
N ALA A 12 4.65 -37.23 -13.59
CA ALA A 12 4.85 -37.92 -14.85
C ALA A 12 5.65 -37.04 -15.83
N VAL A 13 6.40 -37.71 -16.68
CA VAL A 13 7.20 -37.09 -17.75
C VAL A 13 6.72 -37.69 -19.06
N ASP A 14 6.12 -36.88 -19.93
CA ASP A 14 5.79 -37.27 -21.31
C ASP A 14 6.84 -36.68 -22.26
N HIS A 15 7.65 -37.56 -22.85
CA HIS A 15 8.69 -37.22 -23.81
C HIS A 15 8.22 -37.54 -25.23
N ARG A 16 8.05 -36.51 -26.06
CA ARG A 16 7.91 -36.65 -27.52
C ARG A 16 9.03 -35.89 -28.22
N ALA A 17 9.31 -36.27 -29.47
CA ALA A 17 10.46 -35.79 -30.23
C ALA A 17 10.49 -34.25 -30.44
N ASP A 18 9.37 -33.57 -30.22
CA ASP A 18 9.16 -32.13 -30.38
C ASP A 18 8.82 -31.38 -29.08
N ARG A 19 8.50 -32.09 -27.97
CA ARG A 19 8.28 -31.47 -26.65
C ARG A 19 8.55 -32.42 -25.49
N THR A 20 8.99 -31.85 -24.37
CA THR A 20 8.98 -32.52 -23.07
C THR A 20 7.96 -31.81 -22.18
N ALA A 21 6.96 -32.56 -21.71
CA ALA A 21 5.97 -32.07 -20.75
C ALA A 21 6.21 -32.77 -19.40
N LEU A 22 6.42 -31.97 -18.35
CA LEU A 22 6.55 -32.41 -16.96
C LEU A 22 5.26 -32.03 -16.23
N SER A 23 4.54 -32.99 -15.64
CA SER A 23 3.39 -32.70 -14.78
C SER A 23 3.68 -33.11 -13.34
N PHE A 24 3.55 -32.18 -12.40
CA PHE A 24 3.70 -32.43 -10.97
C PHE A 24 2.33 -32.68 -10.33
N ALA A 25 2.24 -33.65 -9.43
CA ALA A 25 1.04 -33.93 -8.65
C ALA A 25 0.91 -32.89 -7.51
N PRO A 26 -0.14 -32.04 -7.48
CA PRO A 26 -0.32 -31.07 -6.41
C PRO A 26 -0.85 -31.73 -5.12
N ASP A 27 -0.66 -31.03 -3.99
CA ASP A 27 -1.23 -31.43 -2.70
C ASP A 27 -2.77 -31.38 -2.75
N LEU A 28 -3.42 -32.50 -2.44
CA LEU A 28 -4.86 -32.74 -2.42
C LEU A 28 -5.66 -31.89 -1.45
N LYS A 29 -5.02 -31.33 -0.42
CA LYS A 29 -5.72 -30.48 0.56
C LYS A 29 -5.90 -29.04 0.04
N ARG A 30 -5.57 -28.77 -1.23
CA ARG A 30 -5.50 -27.44 -1.85
C ARG A 30 -6.50 -27.31 -2.99
N GLN A 31 -7.25 -26.19 -3.06
CA GLN A 31 -7.70 -25.69 -4.36
C GLN A 31 -6.47 -25.02 -5.00
N PRO A 32 -5.88 -25.58 -6.07
CA PRO A 32 -4.67 -25.01 -6.65
C PRO A 32 -5.00 -23.65 -7.26
N THR A 33 -4.13 -22.65 -7.11
CA THR A 33 -4.22 -21.40 -7.87
C THR A 33 -3.19 -21.49 -8.98
N PHE A 34 -3.64 -21.57 -10.22
CA PHE A 34 -2.75 -21.63 -11.38
C PHE A 34 -3.37 -20.92 -12.57
N PHE A 35 -2.51 -20.42 -13.45
CA PHE A 35 -2.90 -19.79 -14.70
C PHE A 35 -1.75 -19.95 -15.69
N THR A 36 -2.07 -20.25 -16.95
CA THR A 36 -1.11 -20.23 -18.06
C THR A 36 -1.73 -19.50 -19.24
N GLY A 37 -0.98 -18.57 -19.83
CA GLY A 37 -1.40 -17.86 -21.05
C GLY A 37 -0.24 -17.16 -21.72
N LYS A 38 -0.31 -17.01 -23.04
CA LYS A 38 0.68 -16.27 -23.83
C LYS A 38 0.26 -14.81 -23.95
N LEU A 39 1.22 -13.89 -23.87
CA LEU A 39 0.93 -12.47 -23.80
C LEU A 39 0.78 -11.85 -25.20
N ARG A 40 -0.46 -11.51 -25.56
CA ARG A 40 -0.79 -10.87 -26.84
C ARG A 40 -0.46 -9.37 -26.86
N HIS A 41 -0.80 -8.64 -25.80
CA HIS A 41 -0.56 -7.19 -25.71
C HIS A 41 0.74 -6.85 -24.95
N SER A 42 1.86 -7.32 -25.49
CA SER A 42 3.13 -7.42 -24.76
C SER A 42 3.71 -6.08 -24.30
N LEU A 43 3.66 -5.03 -25.14
CA LEU A 43 4.24 -3.73 -24.78
C LEU A 43 3.41 -2.99 -23.73
N ALA A 44 2.08 -2.99 -23.85
CA ALA A 44 1.21 -2.31 -22.90
C ALA A 44 1.32 -2.96 -21.51
N PHE A 45 1.31 -4.30 -21.46
CA PHE A 45 1.53 -5.04 -20.23
C PHE A 45 2.90 -4.74 -19.61
N ARG A 46 3.97 -4.70 -20.41
CA ARG A 46 5.31 -4.34 -19.93
C ARG A 46 5.32 -2.99 -19.22
N GLU A 47 4.75 -1.94 -19.83
CA GLU A 47 4.71 -0.62 -19.21
C GLU A 47 3.87 -0.62 -17.93
N ALA A 48 2.75 -1.37 -17.92
CA ALA A 48 1.87 -1.50 -16.77
C ALA A 48 2.52 -2.23 -15.57
N ILE A 49 3.11 -3.40 -15.79
CA ILE A 49 3.80 -4.16 -14.74
C ILE A 49 5.06 -3.44 -14.27
N SER A 50 5.68 -2.64 -15.13
CA SER A 50 6.81 -1.79 -14.73
C SER A 50 6.39 -0.58 -13.90
N ALA A 51 5.20 -0.02 -14.10
CA ALA A 51 4.68 0.99 -13.18
C ALA A 51 4.42 0.37 -11.80
N LEU A 52 4.03 -0.91 -11.74
CA LEU A 52 3.89 -1.64 -10.48
C LEU A 52 5.24 -1.81 -9.77
N HIS A 53 6.32 -2.07 -10.52
CA HIS A 53 7.69 -2.04 -10.00
C HIS A 53 8.03 -0.72 -9.30
N ASP A 54 7.74 0.41 -9.95
CA ASP A 54 8.02 1.74 -9.41
C ASP A 54 7.27 2.01 -8.09
N VAL A 55 6.12 1.35 -7.87
CA VAL A 55 5.43 1.33 -6.56
C VAL A 55 6.26 0.53 -5.56
N VAL A 56 6.60 -0.72 -5.91
CA VAL A 56 7.33 -1.68 -5.06
C VAL A 56 8.61 -1.07 -4.50
N ILE A 57 9.43 -0.44 -5.34
CA ILE A 57 10.72 0.14 -4.92
C ILE A 57 10.63 1.54 -4.30
N SER A 58 9.45 2.16 -4.29
CA SER A 58 9.28 3.53 -3.79
C SER A 58 9.50 3.58 -2.26
N ASP A 59 10.42 4.42 -1.82
CA ASP A 59 10.58 4.81 -0.41
C ASP A 59 10.82 6.33 -0.33
N LEU A 60 9.89 7.08 0.28
CA LEU A 60 10.08 8.51 0.55
C LEU A 60 10.41 8.80 2.02
N ARG A 61 10.68 7.78 2.85
CA ARG A 61 11.20 7.98 4.19
C ARG A 61 12.54 8.69 4.11
N PHE A 62 12.82 9.52 5.11
CA PHE A 62 14.10 10.20 5.18
C PHE A 62 15.21 9.17 5.41
N GLN A 63 16.03 8.95 4.38
CA GLN A 63 17.26 8.20 4.54
C GLN A 63 18.36 9.17 5.01
N PRO A 64 18.83 9.06 6.27
CA PRO A 64 19.92 9.90 6.75
C PRO A 64 21.14 9.65 5.87
N ARG A 65 21.70 10.73 5.31
CA ARG A 65 23.02 10.65 4.67
C ARG A 65 24.00 10.07 5.68
N ASP A 66 24.84 9.15 5.23
CA ASP A 66 25.94 8.69 6.05
C ASP A 66 26.83 9.90 6.38
N LYS A 67 26.80 10.29 7.65
CA LYS A 67 27.55 11.43 8.20
C LYS A 67 28.70 10.94 9.08
N SER A 68 29.11 9.68 8.97
CA SER A 68 30.18 9.11 9.80
C SER A 68 31.44 9.96 9.77
N GLU A 69 31.88 10.36 8.56
CA GLU A 69 33.06 11.21 8.37
C GLU A 69 32.85 12.64 8.88
N TYR A 70 31.69 13.25 8.61
CA TYR A 70 31.37 14.59 9.10
C TYR A 70 31.29 14.63 10.64
N LYS A 71 30.71 13.60 11.27
CA LYS A 71 30.63 13.48 12.73
C LYS A 71 32.01 13.29 13.35
N ALA A 72 32.89 12.52 12.71
CA ALA A 72 34.29 12.37 13.15
C ALA A 72 35.06 13.71 13.04
N TRP A 73 34.89 14.44 11.93
CA TRP A 73 35.47 15.76 11.73
C TRP A 73 34.92 16.80 12.72
N ALA A 74 33.60 16.83 12.93
CA ALA A 74 32.95 17.76 13.85
C ALA A 74 33.39 17.51 15.31
N ALA A 75 33.53 16.25 15.73
CA ALA A 75 34.02 15.91 17.06
C ALA A 75 35.47 16.37 17.29
N GLN A 76 36.32 16.33 16.26
CA GLN A 76 37.69 16.86 16.33
C GLN A 76 37.69 18.40 16.42
N ARG A 77 36.88 19.05 15.58
CA ARG A 77 36.70 20.51 15.55
C ARG A 77 36.13 21.09 16.84
N GLU A 78 35.13 20.43 17.41
CA GLU A 78 34.52 20.83 18.68
C GLU A 78 35.57 20.79 19.79
N LEU A 79 36.40 19.73 19.85
CA LEU A 79 37.52 19.63 20.79
C LEU A 79 38.53 20.79 20.66
N GLU A 80 38.82 21.21 19.43
CA GLU A 80 39.71 22.34 19.13
C GLU A 80 39.07 23.70 19.54
N GLU A 81 37.81 23.92 19.20
CA GLU A 81 37.08 25.16 19.48
C GLU A 81 36.85 25.37 20.98
N TRP A 82 36.59 24.30 21.75
CA TRP A 82 36.53 24.36 23.21
C TRP A 82 37.87 24.74 23.85
N GLY A 83 38.99 24.27 23.28
CA GLY A 83 40.33 24.66 23.71
C GLY A 83 40.63 26.15 23.49
N VAL A 84 40.09 26.73 22.40
CA VAL A 84 40.19 28.17 22.12
C VAL A 84 39.28 29.00 23.02
N LEU A 85 38.03 28.55 23.26
CA LEU A 85 37.07 29.22 24.15
C LEU A 85 37.60 29.33 25.60
N GLN A 86 38.44 28.37 26.02
CA GLN A 86 39.10 28.33 27.31
C GLN A 86 40.14 29.45 27.50
N ALA A 87 40.76 29.91 26.41
CA ALA A 87 41.76 30.98 26.43
C ALA A 87 41.12 32.39 26.46
N GLU A 88 39.89 32.55 25.95
CA GLU A 88 39.18 33.85 25.87
C GLU A 88 38.28 34.16 27.08
N ILE A 89 37.90 33.17 27.89
CA ILE A 89 36.97 33.39 29.00
C ILE A 89 37.72 33.88 30.27
N GLY A 90 37.56 35.17 30.58
CA GLY A 90 38.01 35.76 31.84
C GLY A 90 37.37 35.13 33.09
N GLY A 91 38.07 35.27 34.23
CA GLY A 91 37.92 34.45 35.46
C GLY A 91 36.54 34.32 36.15
N GLN A 92 35.48 34.99 35.70
CA GLN A 92 34.15 34.87 36.32
C GLN A 92 33.29 33.70 35.80
N LYS A 93 33.69 33.01 34.71
CA LYS A 93 32.93 31.84 34.17
C LYS A 93 33.67 30.50 34.26
N GLN A 94 34.86 30.45 34.85
CA GLN A 94 35.67 29.23 34.96
C GLN A 94 34.95 28.08 35.69
N ALA A 95 34.18 28.38 36.75
CA ALA A 95 33.46 27.35 37.50
C ALA A 95 32.33 26.68 36.68
N VAL A 96 31.64 27.43 35.81
CA VAL A 96 30.57 26.91 34.95
C VAL A 96 31.17 26.06 33.83
N VAL A 97 32.28 26.52 33.22
CA VAL A 97 33.02 25.75 32.21
C VAL A 97 33.58 24.46 32.79
N ALA A 98 34.14 24.49 34.00
CA ALA A 98 34.65 23.30 34.69
C ALA A 98 33.52 22.28 34.96
N ARG A 99 32.36 22.73 35.45
CA ARG A 99 31.22 21.84 35.71
C ARG A 99 30.63 21.24 34.43
N MET A 100 30.60 22.02 33.35
CA MET A 100 30.14 21.55 32.06
C MET A 100 31.07 20.48 31.46
N LEU A 101 32.40 20.67 31.56
CA LEU A 101 33.39 19.67 31.15
C LEU A 101 33.26 18.37 31.95
N GLU A 102 33.07 18.47 33.27
CA GLU A 102 32.83 17.31 34.12
C GLU A 102 31.58 16.54 33.70
N LEU A 103 30.46 17.24 33.44
CA LEU A 103 29.22 16.62 32.98
C LEU A 103 29.35 16.02 31.57
N GLN A 104 30.08 16.68 30.66
CA GLN A 104 30.35 16.14 29.33
C GLN A 104 31.22 14.88 29.40
N GLN A 105 32.23 14.87 30.26
CA GLN A 105 33.06 13.69 30.47
C GLN A 105 32.25 12.52 31.07
N GLN A 106 31.30 12.82 31.96
CA GLN A 106 30.35 11.84 32.48
C GLN A 106 29.42 11.31 31.39
N ILE A 107 28.87 12.18 30.54
CA ILE A 107 28.02 11.79 29.39
C ILE A 107 28.82 10.93 28.41
N GLN A 108 30.03 11.34 28.03
CA GLN A 108 30.90 10.56 27.15
C GLN A 108 31.20 9.18 27.74
N THR A 109 31.48 9.11 29.04
CA THR A 109 31.70 7.83 29.73
C THR A 109 30.44 6.96 29.73
N LEU A 110 29.25 7.56 29.91
CA LEU A 110 27.98 6.84 29.87
C LEU A 110 27.63 6.36 28.47
N ASP A 111 27.82 7.20 27.45
CA ASP A 111 27.62 6.87 26.03
C ASP A 111 28.58 5.77 25.60
N GLN A 112 29.85 5.84 26.02
CA GLN A 112 30.85 4.81 25.75
C GLN A 112 30.46 3.48 26.40
N ARG A 113 30.03 3.48 27.67
CA ARG A 113 29.52 2.28 28.34
C ARG A 113 28.25 1.73 27.71
N GLN A 114 27.32 2.60 27.28
CA GLN A 114 26.11 2.22 26.57
C GLN A 114 26.46 1.58 25.22
N TYR A 115 27.39 2.20 24.49
CA TYR A 115 27.87 1.69 23.22
C TYR A 115 28.56 0.34 23.41
N GLU A 116 29.47 0.20 24.37
CA GLU A 116 30.15 -1.07 24.69
C GLU A 116 29.16 -2.19 25.02
N ARG A 117 28.11 -1.89 25.81
CA ARG A 117 27.03 -2.86 26.11
C ARG A 117 26.23 -3.26 24.87
N ARG A 118 25.97 -2.32 23.95
CA ARG A 118 25.18 -2.57 22.73
C ARG A 118 26.04 -3.01 21.54
N ALA A 119 27.36 -2.87 21.61
CA ALA A 119 28.28 -3.17 20.52
C ALA A 119 28.21 -4.65 20.09
N PRO A 120 28.09 -5.64 20.99
CA PRO A 120 27.85 -7.03 20.59
C PRO A 120 26.57 -7.20 19.77
N PHE A 121 25.47 -6.57 20.19
CA PHE A 121 24.19 -6.59 19.46
C PHE A 121 24.33 -5.92 18.09
N TYR A 122 24.93 -4.73 18.02
CA TYR A 122 25.11 -4.02 16.75
C TYR A 122 26.05 -4.76 15.80
N ARG A 123 27.13 -5.37 16.31
CA ARG A 123 28.03 -6.22 15.50
C ARG A 123 27.33 -7.48 15.03
N ALA A 124 26.54 -8.14 15.88
CA ALA A 124 25.76 -9.31 15.50
C ALA A 124 24.69 -8.97 14.45
N ARG A 125 23.99 -7.85 14.63
CA ARG A 125 23.03 -7.31 13.67
C ARG A 125 23.70 -6.96 12.34
N GLN A 126 24.82 -6.22 12.37
CA GLN A 126 25.61 -5.89 11.18
C GLN A 126 26.12 -7.15 10.49
N LYS A 127 26.61 -8.14 11.24
CA LYS A 127 27.08 -9.42 10.70
C LYS A 127 25.95 -10.22 10.08
N TYR A 128 24.76 -10.22 10.68
CA TYR A 128 23.56 -10.85 10.14
C TYR A 128 23.12 -10.18 8.83
N PHE A 129 23.03 -8.85 8.80
CA PHE A 129 22.68 -8.13 7.58
C PHE A 129 23.76 -8.24 6.51
N ASN A 130 25.05 -8.10 6.84
CA ASN A 130 26.14 -8.31 5.88
C ASN A 130 26.13 -9.74 5.34
N TYR A 131 25.86 -10.74 6.18
CA TYR A 131 25.69 -12.12 5.76
C TYR A 131 24.51 -12.25 4.78
N LEU A 132 23.36 -11.65 5.09
CA LEU A 132 22.22 -11.56 4.16
C LEU A 132 22.65 -10.91 2.84
N TYR A 133 23.30 -9.74 2.87
CA TYR A 133 23.75 -9.04 1.67
C TYR A 133 24.72 -9.84 0.80
N GLU A 134 25.57 -10.68 1.40
CA GLU A 134 26.57 -11.48 0.70
C GLU A 134 26.05 -12.83 0.22
N ARG A 135 25.05 -13.40 0.89
CA ARG A 135 24.55 -14.77 0.65
C ARG A 135 23.18 -14.81 0.00
N ASP A 136 22.34 -13.83 0.26
CA ASP A 136 20.94 -13.77 -0.11
C ASP A 136 20.46 -12.30 -0.17
N ARG A 137 20.87 -11.61 -1.25
CA ARG A 137 20.48 -10.22 -1.49
C ARG A 137 18.97 -10.05 -1.59
N ASP A 138 18.27 -11.10 -1.99
CA ASP A 138 16.82 -11.11 -2.17
C ASP A 138 16.12 -11.13 -0.80
N ALA A 139 16.64 -11.88 0.18
CA ALA A 139 16.17 -11.81 1.57
C ALA A 139 16.42 -10.45 2.29
N TRP A 140 17.20 -9.52 1.70
CA TRP A 140 17.36 -8.15 2.22
C TRP A 140 16.17 -7.26 1.83
N PHE A 141 15.49 -7.53 0.72
CA PHE A 141 14.36 -6.77 0.20
C PHE A 141 13.20 -7.71 -0.16
N VAL A 142 12.50 -8.20 0.86
CA VAL A 142 11.26 -8.95 0.67
C VAL A 142 10.16 -7.96 0.25
N LEU A 143 9.72 -8.03 -0.99
CA LEU A 143 8.64 -7.21 -1.54
C LEU A 143 7.66 -8.15 -2.25
N ASP A 144 6.44 -8.28 -1.73
CA ASP A 144 5.62 -9.47 -2.01
C ASP A 144 4.36 -9.12 -2.81
N PRO A 145 4.44 -8.90 -4.13
CA PRO A 145 3.25 -8.68 -4.90
C PRO A 145 2.33 -9.90 -4.79
N VAL A 146 1.08 -9.60 -4.47
CA VAL A 146 -0.01 -10.53 -4.37
C VAL A 146 -0.56 -10.72 -5.77
N ILE A 147 -0.58 -11.95 -6.27
CA ILE A 147 -1.16 -12.31 -7.56
C ILE A 147 -2.47 -13.03 -7.27
N THR A 148 -3.56 -12.51 -7.83
CA THR A 148 -4.86 -13.18 -7.77
C THR A 148 -5.30 -13.60 -9.16
N VAL A 149 -5.65 -14.87 -9.28
CA VAL A 149 -6.36 -15.43 -10.43
C VAL A 149 -7.85 -15.39 -10.11
N HIS A 150 -8.59 -14.55 -10.82
CA HIS A 150 -10.03 -14.37 -10.63
C HIS A 150 -10.76 -14.65 -11.96
N PRO A 151 -12.02 -15.14 -11.98
CA PRO A 151 -12.64 -15.62 -13.22
C PRO A 151 -12.75 -14.64 -14.40
N ASP A 152 -12.65 -13.33 -14.17
CA ASP A 152 -12.68 -12.30 -15.22
C ASP A 152 -11.34 -11.61 -15.46
N GLU A 153 -10.36 -11.71 -14.55
CA GLU A 153 -9.07 -11.01 -14.68
C GLU A 153 -7.98 -11.61 -13.78
N LEU A 154 -6.74 -11.44 -14.20
CA LEU A 154 -5.57 -11.56 -13.32
C LEU A 154 -5.29 -10.20 -12.71
N PHE A 155 -5.00 -10.13 -11.41
CA PHE A 155 -4.52 -8.89 -10.85
C PHE A 155 -3.34 -9.06 -9.90
N PHE A 156 -2.46 -8.06 -9.95
CA PHE A 156 -1.23 -7.96 -9.18
C PHE A 156 -1.36 -6.78 -8.23
N GLU A 157 -1.13 -6.99 -6.94
CA GLU A 157 -1.21 -5.94 -5.92
C GLU A 157 0.09 -5.83 -5.14
N CYS A 158 0.52 -4.62 -4.80
CA CYS A 158 1.71 -4.40 -3.99
C CYS A 158 1.62 -3.12 -3.15
N PHE A 159 2.50 -3.02 -2.16
CA PHE A 159 2.77 -1.79 -1.45
C PHE A 159 4.18 -1.28 -1.74
N SER A 160 4.37 0.03 -1.56
CA SER A 160 5.70 0.63 -1.49
C SER A 160 6.45 0.22 -0.21
N GLN A 161 7.77 0.36 -0.18
CA GLN A 161 8.60 0.02 1.00
C GLN A 161 8.24 0.80 2.27
N ASP A 162 7.64 1.97 2.09
CA ASP A 162 7.12 2.81 3.17
C ASP A 162 5.62 2.62 3.42
N GLU A 163 4.99 1.62 2.78
CA GLU A 163 3.58 1.22 2.89
C GLU A 163 2.57 2.35 2.70
N SER A 164 2.96 3.45 2.06
CA SER A 164 2.13 4.64 1.86
C SER A 164 1.53 4.76 0.46
N SER A 165 1.93 3.85 -0.43
CA SER A 165 1.46 3.72 -1.81
C SER A 165 1.00 2.30 -2.04
N TYR A 166 -0.19 2.16 -2.60
CA TYR A 166 -0.76 0.90 -3.05
C TYR A 166 -0.80 0.88 -4.57
N GLY A 167 -0.36 -0.22 -5.17
CA GLY A 167 -0.43 -0.46 -6.60
C GLY A 167 -1.29 -1.69 -6.88
N ARG A 168 -2.21 -1.58 -7.84
CA ARG A 168 -2.94 -2.73 -8.38
C ARG A 168 -2.95 -2.67 -9.90
N LEU A 169 -2.50 -3.73 -10.55
CA LEU A 169 -2.63 -3.93 -11.99
C LEU A 169 -3.65 -5.05 -12.24
N GLY A 170 -4.82 -4.72 -12.76
CA GLY A 170 -5.79 -5.69 -13.29
C GLY A 170 -5.58 -5.91 -14.78
N VAL A 171 -5.63 -7.16 -15.21
CA VAL A 171 -5.33 -7.62 -16.56
C VAL A 171 -6.44 -8.56 -17.01
N ASP A 172 -7.24 -8.10 -17.96
CA ASP A 172 -8.30 -8.92 -18.56
C ASP A 172 -7.70 -10.12 -19.30
N TYR A 173 -8.41 -11.24 -19.34
CA TYR A 173 -7.98 -12.40 -20.10
C TYR A 173 -7.85 -12.14 -21.62
N GLU A 174 -8.49 -11.09 -22.16
CA GLU A 174 -8.26 -10.64 -23.54
C GLU A 174 -6.82 -10.18 -23.83
N VAL A 175 -6.02 -9.91 -22.79
CA VAL A 175 -4.58 -9.58 -22.92
C VAL A 175 -3.75 -10.81 -23.27
N PHE A 176 -4.30 -12.00 -23.05
CA PHE A 176 -3.65 -13.28 -23.29
C PHE A 176 -4.24 -14.00 -24.52
N GLU A 177 -3.45 -14.87 -25.12
CA GLU A 177 -3.84 -15.86 -26.11
C GLU A 177 -3.44 -17.25 -25.59
N ASP A 178 -4.03 -18.31 -26.14
CA ASP A 178 -3.81 -19.69 -25.68
C ASP A 178 -3.95 -19.87 -24.15
N VAL A 179 -4.97 -19.23 -23.57
CA VAL A 179 -5.26 -19.38 -22.13
C VAL A 179 -5.65 -20.84 -21.85
N GLY A 180 -4.83 -21.51 -21.04
CA GLY A 180 -5.07 -22.88 -20.60
C GLY A 180 -6.13 -22.97 -19.51
N ASP A 181 -6.30 -24.17 -18.96
CA ASP A 181 -7.05 -24.32 -17.71
C ASP A 181 -6.42 -23.45 -16.62
N TYR A 182 -7.25 -22.88 -15.76
CA TYR A 182 -6.83 -22.10 -14.61
C TYR A 182 -7.69 -22.45 -13.41
N ALA A 183 -7.19 -22.12 -12.23
CA ALA A 183 -7.97 -22.23 -11.00
C ALA A 183 -7.77 -20.99 -10.15
N CYS A 184 -8.90 -20.48 -9.65
CA CYS A 184 -8.96 -19.21 -8.96
C CYS A 184 -8.33 -19.27 -7.57
N GLY A 185 -7.82 -18.13 -7.13
CA GLY A 185 -7.27 -17.93 -5.80
C GLY A 185 -6.11 -16.95 -5.81
N THR A 186 -5.43 -16.85 -4.67
CA THR A 186 -4.38 -15.86 -4.45
C THR A 186 -3.06 -16.54 -4.09
N THR A 187 -1.98 -16.05 -4.69
CA THR A 187 -0.61 -16.45 -4.38
C THR A 187 0.28 -15.22 -4.24
N ASN A 188 1.49 -15.43 -3.76
CA ASN A 188 2.47 -14.40 -3.45
C ASN A 188 3.81 -14.86 -3.98
N ILE A 189 4.59 -13.91 -4.48
CA ILE A 189 5.92 -14.19 -5.02
C ILE A 189 6.89 -13.18 -4.45
N ASP A 190 8.15 -13.58 -4.34
CA ASP A 190 9.22 -12.63 -4.07
C ASP A 190 9.47 -11.78 -5.32
N TYR A 191 9.49 -10.46 -5.15
CA TYR A 191 9.78 -9.54 -6.23
C TYR A 191 11.24 -9.12 -6.20
N SER A 192 12.02 -9.71 -7.09
CA SER A 192 13.42 -9.35 -7.28
C SER A 192 13.63 -8.32 -8.39
N GLN A 193 14.80 -7.67 -8.36
CA GLN A 193 15.26 -6.85 -9.48
C GLN A 193 15.43 -7.68 -10.77
N ALA A 194 15.79 -8.97 -10.64
CA ALA A 194 15.93 -9.86 -11.79
C ALA A 194 14.59 -10.11 -12.48
N LEU A 195 13.51 -10.32 -11.72
CA LEU A 195 12.16 -10.41 -12.27
C LEU A 195 11.76 -9.15 -13.05
N TYR A 196 12.09 -7.97 -12.52
CA TYR A 196 11.86 -6.70 -13.23
C TYR A 196 12.62 -6.63 -14.56
N ASP A 197 13.88 -7.03 -14.55
CA ASP A 197 14.74 -7.02 -15.73
C ASP A 197 14.19 -7.98 -16.81
N GLU A 198 13.60 -9.12 -16.41
CA GLU A 198 12.87 -10.00 -17.34
C GLU A 198 11.64 -9.32 -17.97
N PHE A 199 10.84 -8.59 -17.18
CA PHE A 199 9.74 -7.80 -17.76
C PHE A 199 10.25 -6.77 -18.76
N GLN A 200 11.42 -6.15 -18.52
CA GLN A 200 12.00 -5.20 -19.47
C GLN A 200 12.42 -5.87 -20.80
N LYS A 201 12.59 -7.19 -20.87
CA LYS A 201 12.92 -7.93 -22.09
C LYS A 201 11.71 -8.27 -22.95
N ILE A 202 10.49 -8.09 -22.45
CA ILE A 202 9.26 -8.32 -23.23
C ILE A 202 9.24 -7.45 -24.50
N ARG A 203 9.04 -8.09 -25.66
CA ARG A 203 8.98 -7.46 -26.99
C ARG A 203 7.77 -7.98 -27.75
N SER A 204 7.20 -7.15 -28.63
CA SER A 204 6.03 -7.51 -29.45
C SER A 204 6.29 -8.60 -30.49
N TYR A 205 7.55 -8.88 -30.82
CA TYR A 205 7.93 -9.90 -31.81
C TYR A 205 8.37 -11.23 -31.18
N ARG A 206 8.37 -11.35 -29.84
CA ARG A 206 8.70 -12.59 -29.13
C ARG A 206 7.47 -13.09 -28.39
N THR A 207 7.26 -14.40 -28.42
CA THR A 207 6.23 -15.03 -27.61
C THR A 207 6.67 -15.02 -26.15
N THR A 208 5.84 -14.48 -25.25
CA THR A 208 6.05 -14.52 -23.81
C THR A 208 4.93 -15.32 -23.17
N GLU A 209 5.28 -16.42 -22.50
CA GLU A 209 4.34 -17.25 -21.75
C GLU A 209 4.41 -16.88 -20.27
N PHE A 210 3.24 -16.66 -19.68
CA PHE A 210 3.06 -16.39 -18.25
C PHE A 210 2.50 -17.65 -17.58
N THR A 211 3.19 -18.11 -16.54
CA THR A 211 2.71 -19.23 -15.73
C THR A 211 2.70 -18.84 -14.25
N VAL A 212 1.52 -18.90 -13.65
CA VAL A 212 1.31 -18.78 -12.19
C VAL A 212 1.08 -20.20 -11.68
N ASP A 213 1.84 -20.63 -10.67
CA ASP A 213 1.72 -21.95 -10.06
C ASP A 213 1.59 -21.84 -8.53
N PRO A 214 0.96 -22.83 -7.86
CA PRO A 214 0.92 -22.97 -6.41
C PRO A 214 2.26 -22.78 -5.66
N SER A 215 3.39 -23.02 -6.33
CA SER A 215 4.75 -22.93 -5.78
C SER A 215 5.51 -21.64 -6.14
N GLY A 216 4.97 -20.79 -7.01
CA GLY A 216 5.66 -19.58 -7.45
C GLY A 216 5.18 -19.05 -8.80
N PHE A 217 5.98 -18.21 -9.43
CA PHE A 217 5.67 -17.58 -10.72
C PHE A 217 6.81 -17.73 -11.70
N GLU A 218 6.49 -18.08 -12.94
CA GLU A 218 7.45 -18.33 -14.00
C GLU A 218 7.13 -17.49 -15.24
N VAL A 219 8.18 -16.86 -15.80
CA VAL A 219 8.13 -16.13 -17.05
C VAL A 219 9.06 -16.81 -18.04
N ALA A 220 8.52 -17.17 -19.21
CA ALA A 220 9.29 -17.76 -20.29
C ALA A 220 9.15 -16.92 -21.57
N THR A 221 10.23 -16.27 -21.97
CA THR A 221 10.32 -15.53 -23.24
C THR A 221 11.10 -16.35 -24.26
N GLU A 222 10.61 -16.43 -25.49
CA GLU A 222 11.28 -17.17 -26.57
C GLU A 222 12.73 -16.71 -26.80
N GLY A 223 13.68 -17.64 -26.74
CA GLY A 223 15.11 -17.38 -26.91
C GLY A 223 15.84 -16.89 -25.67
N GLU A 224 15.20 -16.91 -24.49
CA GLU A 224 15.80 -16.55 -23.20
C GLU A 224 15.70 -17.72 -22.20
N GLU A 225 16.51 -17.67 -21.14
CA GLU A 225 16.42 -18.64 -20.05
C GLU A 225 15.13 -18.42 -19.27
N ARG A 226 14.48 -19.51 -18.84
CA ARG A 226 13.26 -19.44 -18.03
C ARG A 226 13.59 -18.89 -16.65
N TYR A 227 12.80 -17.94 -16.18
CA TYR A 227 12.98 -17.31 -14.88
C TYR A 227 11.81 -17.66 -13.95
N ARG A 228 12.12 -18.06 -12.71
CA ARG A 228 11.13 -18.50 -11.73
C ARG A 228 11.39 -17.89 -10.36
N GLU A 229 10.36 -17.29 -9.79
CA GLU A 229 10.32 -16.83 -8.42
C GLU A 229 9.57 -17.81 -7.51
N LEU A 230 10.01 -17.89 -6.26
CA LEU A 230 9.43 -18.76 -5.23
C LEU A 230 8.32 -18.05 -4.44
N LYS A 231 7.38 -18.84 -3.93
CA LYS A 231 6.36 -18.35 -2.99
C LYS A 231 6.94 -18.11 -1.59
N ILE A 232 6.52 -17.02 -0.97
CA ILE A 232 6.86 -16.62 0.40
C ILE A 232 5.62 -16.14 1.18
N ASP A 233 5.76 -16.00 2.51
CA ASP A 233 4.69 -15.57 3.41
C ASP A 233 4.63 -14.04 3.52
N LEU A 234 3.42 -13.47 3.38
CA LEU A 234 3.15 -12.04 3.49
C LEU A 234 3.38 -11.50 4.92
N PRO A 235 4.02 -10.33 5.09
CA PRO A 235 4.10 -9.64 6.37
C PRO A 235 2.73 -9.22 6.92
N ASP A 236 2.55 -9.29 8.25
CA ASP A 236 1.32 -8.84 8.94
C ASP A 236 0.96 -7.38 8.63
N SER A 237 1.95 -6.50 8.43
CA SER A 237 1.73 -5.09 8.09
C SER A 237 1.07 -4.92 6.72
N TRP A 238 1.47 -5.73 5.73
CA TRP A 238 0.88 -5.74 4.39
C TRP A 238 -0.54 -6.29 4.42
N VAL A 239 -0.76 -7.40 5.14
CA VAL A 239 -2.10 -7.95 5.35
C VAL A 239 -3.02 -6.86 5.87
N ARG A 240 -2.65 -6.17 6.95
CA ARG A 240 -3.43 -5.05 7.49
C ARG A 240 -3.58 -3.90 6.49
N GLY A 241 -2.53 -3.55 5.76
CA GLY A 241 -2.54 -2.53 4.72
C GLY A 241 -3.61 -2.82 3.66
N PHE A 242 -3.72 -4.06 3.17
CA PHE A 242 -4.76 -4.45 2.21
C PHE A 242 -6.17 -4.24 2.77
N LEU A 243 -6.42 -4.59 4.03
CA LEU A 243 -7.73 -4.38 4.67
C LEU A 243 -8.08 -2.89 4.72
N GLN A 244 -7.10 -2.03 5.02
CA GLN A 244 -7.27 -0.58 5.13
C GLN A 244 -7.49 0.08 3.77
N VAL A 245 -6.70 -0.29 2.76
CA VAL A 245 -6.87 0.17 1.38
C VAL A 245 -8.25 -0.19 0.85
N ASN A 246 -8.65 -1.46 0.98
CA ASN A 246 -9.94 -1.93 0.47
C ASN A 246 -11.10 -1.26 1.18
N SER A 247 -10.98 -1.01 2.50
CA SER A 247 -11.97 -0.24 3.24
C SER A 247 -12.05 1.20 2.74
N ALA A 248 -10.91 1.86 2.51
CA ALA A 248 -10.87 3.23 1.99
C ALA A 248 -11.41 3.34 0.54
N MET A 249 -11.17 2.33 -0.30
CA MET A 249 -11.70 2.26 -1.67
C MET A 249 -13.24 2.20 -1.71
N SER A 250 -13.87 1.67 -0.66
CA SER A 250 -15.34 1.58 -0.57
C SER A 250 -16.03 2.84 -0.02
N LEU A 251 -15.26 3.86 0.38
CA LEU A 251 -15.82 5.12 0.88
C LEU A 251 -16.27 6.03 -0.27
N ASP A 252 -17.24 6.90 0.01
CA ASP A 252 -17.69 7.92 -0.93
C ASP A 252 -16.54 8.83 -1.37
N ALA A 253 -16.37 8.99 -2.67
CA ALA A 253 -15.29 9.76 -3.28
C ALA A 253 -15.82 10.76 -4.31
N THR A 254 -15.21 11.94 -4.35
CA THR A 254 -15.37 12.85 -5.48
C THR A 254 -14.54 12.32 -6.65
N ARG A 255 -15.21 11.89 -7.72
CA ARG A 255 -14.57 11.39 -8.94
C ARG A 255 -14.27 12.53 -9.91
N VAL A 256 -13.06 12.50 -10.48
CA VAL A 256 -12.59 13.44 -11.49
C VAL A 256 -11.91 12.67 -12.60
N ASP A 257 -12.41 12.82 -13.83
CA ASP A 257 -11.86 12.16 -14.99
C ASP A 257 -10.88 13.10 -15.70
N LEU A 258 -9.62 12.67 -15.84
CA LEU A 258 -8.51 13.44 -16.39
C LEU A 258 -8.00 12.82 -17.68
N HIS A 259 -7.73 13.67 -18.67
CA HIS A 259 -7.05 13.28 -19.89
C HIS A 259 -5.57 12.94 -19.60
N PRO A 260 -4.94 11.96 -20.29
CA PRO A 260 -3.55 11.57 -20.04
C PRO A 260 -2.53 12.72 -20.07
N LEU A 261 -2.72 13.69 -20.97
CA LEU A 261 -1.89 14.91 -21.02
C LEU A 261 -1.98 15.80 -19.76
N ASP A 262 -3.07 15.75 -19.01
CA ASP A 262 -3.20 16.50 -17.77
C ASP A 262 -2.30 15.87 -16.68
N ILE A 263 -2.27 14.54 -16.60
CA ILE A 263 -1.33 13.81 -15.73
C ILE A 263 0.12 14.06 -16.16
N HIS A 264 0.40 14.10 -17.47
CA HIS A 264 1.71 14.52 -17.98
C HIS A 264 2.10 15.91 -17.45
N ASN A 265 1.20 16.89 -17.51
CA ASN A 265 1.45 18.23 -17.01
C ASN A 265 1.71 18.24 -15.49
N PHE A 266 1.01 17.39 -14.73
CA PHE A 266 1.28 17.20 -13.31
C PHE A 266 2.69 16.66 -13.06
N CYS A 267 3.06 15.57 -13.74
CA CYS A 267 4.39 14.97 -13.66
C CYS A 267 5.49 15.98 -14.05
N PHE A 268 5.26 16.77 -15.09
CA PHE A 268 6.17 17.79 -15.56
C PHE A 268 6.47 18.87 -14.51
N VAL A 269 5.43 19.38 -13.83
CA VAL A 269 5.59 20.32 -12.71
C VAL A 269 6.39 19.67 -11.57
N LEU A 270 6.07 18.42 -11.22
CA LEU A 270 6.71 17.70 -10.12
C LEU A 270 8.18 17.31 -10.40
N ARG A 271 8.56 17.12 -11.67
CA ARG A 271 9.95 16.90 -12.11
C ARG A 271 10.77 18.19 -12.01
N ARG A 272 10.20 19.31 -12.48
CA ARG A 272 10.91 20.60 -12.52
C ARG A 272 11.06 21.24 -11.14
N HIS A 273 10.17 20.92 -10.21
CA HIS A 273 10.13 21.58 -8.91
C HIS A 273 10.22 20.56 -7.76
N LYS A 274 11.25 20.71 -6.92
CA LYS A 274 11.42 19.90 -5.69
C LYS A 274 11.16 20.76 -4.45
N ALA A 275 10.11 20.42 -3.69
CA ALA A 275 9.65 21.25 -2.58
C ALA A 275 10.65 21.23 -1.43
N LYS A 276 11.10 22.41 -1.00
CA LYS A 276 11.97 22.59 0.17
C LYS A 276 11.18 22.95 1.42
N THR A 277 10.06 23.64 1.24
CA THR A 277 9.16 24.11 2.30
C THR A 277 7.78 23.45 2.22
N SER A 278 7.02 23.56 3.30
CA SER A 278 5.61 23.17 3.37
C SER A 278 4.69 24.38 3.11
N PRO A 279 3.43 24.19 2.72
CA PRO A 279 2.74 22.92 2.44
C PRO A 279 3.18 22.28 1.11
N ARG A 280 3.24 20.93 1.08
CA ARG A 280 3.64 20.13 -0.11
C ARG A 280 2.44 19.43 -0.73
N SER A 281 1.36 20.19 -0.97
CA SER A 281 0.06 19.66 -1.37
C SER A 281 -0.22 19.88 -2.87
N MET A 282 -1.29 19.25 -3.35
CA MET A 282 -2.02 19.61 -4.56
C MET A 282 -3.45 19.97 -4.17
N ARG A 283 -3.96 21.07 -4.70
CA ARG A 283 -5.35 21.53 -4.46
C ARG A 283 -6.15 21.39 -5.74
N TYR A 284 -7.14 20.52 -5.71
CA TYR A 284 -8.10 20.34 -6.78
C TYR A 284 -9.22 21.36 -6.60
N HIS A 285 -9.34 22.29 -7.53
CA HIS A 285 -10.47 23.21 -7.63
C HIS A 285 -11.47 22.62 -8.62
N LEU A 286 -12.61 22.19 -8.11
CA LEU A 286 -13.65 21.48 -8.84
C LEU A 286 -14.90 22.34 -8.89
N ASP A 287 -15.22 22.86 -10.07
CA ASP A 287 -16.41 23.66 -10.32
C ASP A 287 -17.29 22.91 -11.34
N PRO A 288 -18.57 22.58 -11.02
CA PRO A 288 -19.43 21.84 -11.93
C PRO A 288 -19.52 22.48 -13.32
N GLY A 289 -19.32 21.67 -14.36
CA GLY A 289 -19.36 22.10 -15.77
C GLY A 289 -18.16 22.93 -16.23
N LYS A 290 -17.11 23.09 -15.42
CA LYS A 290 -15.87 23.79 -15.79
C LYS A 290 -14.67 22.85 -15.83
N PRO A 291 -13.59 23.24 -16.55
CA PRO A 291 -12.32 22.53 -16.50
C PRO A 291 -11.76 22.43 -15.09
N VAL A 292 -11.26 21.25 -14.73
CA VAL A 292 -10.54 21.00 -13.48
C VAL A 292 -9.29 21.87 -13.43
N ARG A 293 -9.03 22.50 -12.28
CA ARG A 293 -7.82 23.28 -12.04
C ARG A 293 -7.09 22.75 -10.83
N VAL A 294 -5.78 22.51 -10.96
CA VAL A 294 -4.96 21.95 -9.87
C VAL A 294 -3.81 22.88 -9.53
N VAL A 295 -3.72 23.28 -8.26
CA VAL A 295 -2.66 24.16 -7.76
C VAL A 295 -1.61 23.36 -6.99
N PHE A 296 -0.35 23.48 -7.39
CA PHE A 296 0.79 22.81 -6.79
C PHE A 296 1.49 23.69 -5.76
N GLU A 297 1.33 23.38 -4.47
CA GLU A 297 1.97 24.11 -3.35
C GLU A 297 3.34 23.53 -3.00
N PRO A 298 4.38 24.31 -2.65
CA PRO A 298 4.30 25.70 -2.19
C PRO A 298 4.47 26.74 -3.29
N TRP A 299 4.62 26.33 -4.54
CA TRP A 299 4.91 27.26 -5.65
C TRP A 299 3.68 28.02 -6.14
N ASN A 300 2.48 27.55 -5.78
CA ASN A 300 1.20 28.06 -6.29
C ASN A 300 1.14 28.04 -7.83
N ILE A 301 1.76 27.02 -8.44
CA ILE A 301 1.68 26.80 -9.88
C ILE A 301 0.33 26.18 -10.17
N GLU A 302 -0.50 26.87 -10.93
CA GLU A 302 -1.80 26.38 -11.38
C GLU A 302 -1.66 25.64 -12.71
N VAL A 303 -2.25 24.46 -12.79
CA VAL A 303 -2.40 23.67 -14.02
C VAL A 303 -3.88 23.57 -14.32
N ALA A 304 -4.30 24.18 -15.43
CA ALA A 304 -5.65 24.02 -15.95
C ALA A 304 -5.73 22.78 -16.85
N CYS A 305 -6.79 21.99 -16.70
CA CYS A 305 -7.04 20.76 -17.44
C CYS A 305 -8.20 20.98 -18.42
N PRO A 306 -7.99 21.66 -19.58
CA PRO A 306 -9.07 22.17 -20.44
C PRO A 306 -9.96 21.07 -21.05
N ARG A 307 -9.45 19.83 -21.14
CA ARG A 307 -10.18 18.68 -21.69
C ARG A 307 -10.94 17.89 -20.63
N SER A 308 -10.72 18.20 -19.37
CA SER A 308 -11.19 17.42 -18.22
C SER A 308 -12.19 18.27 -17.45
N ILE A 309 -13.47 18.08 -17.79
CA ILE A 309 -14.59 18.84 -17.21
C ILE A 309 -15.05 18.12 -15.96
N TYR A 310 -15.24 18.86 -14.87
CA TYR A 310 -15.80 18.28 -13.66
C TYR A 310 -17.32 18.20 -13.74
N GLU A 311 -17.86 16.99 -13.66
CA GLU A 311 -19.29 16.70 -13.76
C GLU A 311 -19.97 16.50 -12.40
N GLY A 312 -19.24 16.66 -11.30
CA GLY A 312 -19.81 16.49 -9.95
C GLY A 312 -20.84 17.57 -9.60
N PRO A 313 -21.66 17.33 -8.55
CA PRO A 313 -22.85 18.13 -8.27
C PRO A 313 -22.53 19.49 -7.64
N GLU A 314 -21.46 19.58 -6.85
CA GLU A 314 -21.13 20.75 -6.04
C GLU A 314 -19.72 21.25 -6.27
N ALA A 315 -19.53 22.57 -6.13
CA ALA A 315 -18.21 23.18 -6.20
C ALA A 315 -17.44 22.92 -4.91
N THR A 316 -16.22 22.39 -5.04
CA THR A 316 -15.41 21.99 -3.88
C THR A 316 -13.91 22.19 -4.14
N GLU A 317 -13.17 22.43 -3.06
CA GLU A 317 -11.71 22.43 -3.07
C GLU A 317 -11.22 21.24 -2.23
N ILE A 318 -10.51 20.30 -2.87
CA ILE A 318 -9.95 19.14 -2.18
C ILE A 318 -8.43 19.20 -2.20
N ARG A 319 -7.82 19.17 -1.02
CA ARG A 319 -6.37 19.22 -0.87
C ARG A 319 -5.80 17.84 -0.55
N VAL A 320 -4.86 17.38 -1.36
CA VAL A 320 -4.18 16.08 -1.20
C VAL A 320 -2.67 16.23 -1.05
N TRP A 321 -2.03 15.23 -0.43
CA TRP A 321 -0.58 15.16 -0.24
C TRP A 321 -0.03 13.92 -0.96
N GLY A 322 1.26 13.61 -0.78
CA GLY A 322 1.88 12.45 -1.46
C GLY A 322 2.18 12.64 -2.95
N ARG A 323 1.88 13.82 -3.51
CA ARG A 323 1.98 14.16 -4.95
C ARG A 323 3.21 13.70 -5.73
N ARG A 324 4.39 13.55 -5.09
CA ARG A 324 5.60 13.07 -5.79
C ARG A 324 5.44 11.64 -6.32
N ARG A 325 4.56 10.85 -5.72
CA ARG A 325 4.25 9.47 -6.14
C ARG A 325 3.46 9.41 -7.43
N LEU A 326 2.88 10.52 -7.90
CA LEU A 326 2.26 10.59 -9.22
C LEU A 326 3.25 10.37 -10.35
N LEU A 327 4.55 10.51 -10.10
CA LEU A 327 5.59 10.18 -11.09
C LEU A 327 5.59 8.70 -11.47
N ILE A 328 5.03 7.81 -10.64
CA ILE A 328 4.83 6.39 -10.97
C ILE A 328 3.93 6.23 -12.21
N LEU A 329 2.96 7.13 -12.38
CA LEU A 329 2.03 7.09 -13.51
C LEU A 329 2.66 7.55 -14.83
N GLU A 330 3.87 8.14 -14.81
CA GLU A 330 4.51 8.75 -15.98
C GLU A 330 4.65 7.74 -17.13
N ARG A 331 4.99 6.50 -16.79
CA ARG A 331 5.17 5.39 -17.74
C ARG A 331 3.86 4.93 -18.39
N LEU A 332 2.72 5.18 -17.74
CA LEU A 332 1.40 4.77 -18.22
C LEU A 332 0.77 5.78 -19.18
N ILE A 333 1.19 7.05 -19.14
CA ILE A 333 0.61 8.13 -19.92
C ILE A 333 0.49 7.80 -21.43
N PRO A 334 1.50 7.22 -22.10
CA PRO A 334 1.43 6.96 -23.54
C PRO A 334 0.42 5.88 -23.94
N ILE A 335 0.06 4.99 -23.02
CA ILE A 335 -0.82 3.84 -23.26
C ILE A 335 -2.20 4.00 -22.60
N ALA A 336 -2.35 4.96 -21.70
CA ALA A 336 -3.61 5.23 -21.03
C ALA A 336 -4.59 5.97 -21.95
N LYS A 337 -5.85 5.54 -21.92
CA LYS A 337 -6.98 6.23 -22.54
C LYS A 337 -7.46 7.38 -21.67
N GLN A 338 -7.51 7.16 -20.35
CA GLN A 338 -8.05 8.08 -19.36
C GLN A 338 -7.48 7.78 -17.97
N PHE A 339 -7.47 8.78 -17.08
CA PHE A 339 -7.22 8.61 -15.66
C PHE A 339 -8.44 9.03 -14.86
N SER A 340 -9.03 8.13 -14.08
CA SER A 340 -10.10 8.43 -13.13
C SER A 340 -9.51 8.64 -11.74
N VAL A 341 -9.68 9.83 -11.17
CA VAL A 341 -9.16 10.21 -9.87
C VAL A 341 -10.28 10.22 -8.84
N TYR A 342 -10.12 9.45 -7.76
CA TYR A 342 -11.06 9.37 -6.65
C TYR A 342 -10.48 10.11 -5.44
N LEU A 343 -11.15 11.17 -5.01
CA LEU A 343 -10.75 12.03 -3.91
C LEU A 343 -11.71 11.88 -2.73
N LEU A 344 -11.23 11.29 -1.62
CA LEU A 344 -12.05 11.04 -0.42
C LEU A 344 -12.23 12.27 0.49
N GLY A 345 -11.64 13.40 0.13
CA GLY A 345 -11.66 14.64 0.91
C GLY A 345 -10.27 15.17 1.27
N THR A 346 -10.22 16.29 1.96
CA THR A 346 -8.96 16.97 2.28
C THR A 346 -8.15 16.16 3.29
N GLY A 347 -6.91 15.80 2.91
CA GLY A 347 -6.00 15.03 3.75
C GLY A 347 -6.34 13.56 3.88
N MET A 348 -7.39 13.12 3.19
CA MET A 348 -7.79 11.72 3.06
C MET A 348 -7.02 11.04 1.92
N PRO A 349 -7.08 9.70 1.82
CA PRO A 349 -6.52 9.00 0.68
C PRO A 349 -7.08 9.44 -0.67
N SER A 350 -6.28 9.22 -1.70
CA SER A 350 -6.66 9.49 -3.09
C SER A 350 -6.24 8.33 -3.98
N PHE A 351 -7.07 7.96 -4.93
CA PHE A 351 -6.80 6.88 -5.89
C PHE A 351 -6.75 7.42 -7.32
N TYR A 352 -5.79 6.95 -8.10
CA TYR A 352 -5.64 7.28 -9.52
C TYR A 352 -5.74 5.98 -10.30
N VAL A 353 -6.81 5.83 -11.08
CA VAL A 353 -7.08 4.63 -11.89
C VAL A 353 -6.81 4.97 -13.35
N ALA A 354 -5.77 4.38 -13.94
CA ALA A 354 -5.47 4.49 -15.37
C ALA A 354 -6.21 3.39 -16.15
N ASP A 355 -7.03 3.79 -17.12
CA ASP A 355 -7.62 2.89 -18.11
C ASP A 355 -6.61 2.68 -19.25
N LEU A 356 -6.13 1.44 -19.39
CA LEU A 356 -5.16 1.04 -20.42
C LEU A 356 -5.83 0.17 -21.52
N GLY A 357 -7.16 0.19 -21.61
CA GLY A 357 -7.96 -0.68 -22.49
C GLY A 357 -8.37 -1.97 -21.79
N ASN A 358 -7.62 -3.04 -22.01
CA ASN A 358 -7.88 -4.36 -21.41
C ASN A 358 -7.10 -4.57 -20.10
N MET A 359 -6.56 -3.49 -19.54
CA MET A 359 -5.87 -3.47 -18.27
C MET A 359 -6.21 -2.19 -17.52
N TRP A 360 -6.16 -2.24 -16.20
CA TRP A 360 -6.39 -1.11 -15.33
C TRP A 360 -5.32 -1.03 -14.26
N PHE A 361 -4.74 0.15 -14.08
CA PHE A 361 -3.74 0.39 -13.05
C PHE A 361 -4.29 1.33 -11.99
N THR A 362 -4.38 0.89 -10.75
CA THR A 362 -4.80 1.70 -9.60
C THR A 362 -3.60 2.06 -8.74
N LEU A 363 -3.36 3.36 -8.57
CA LEU A 363 -2.41 3.91 -7.60
C LEU A 363 -3.19 4.53 -6.42
N GLY A 364 -3.13 3.90 -5.26
CA GLY A 364 -3.68 4.43 -4.01
C GLY A 364 -2.63 5.14 -3.17
N LEU A 365 -2.90 6.39 -2.76
CA LEU A 365 -2.04 7.15 -1.86
C LEU A 365 -2.75 7.31 -0.51
N SER A 366 -2.08 7.00 0.59
CA SER A 366 -2.61 7.05 1.98
C SER A 366 -2.97 8.46 2.51
N GLY A 367 -2.94 9.48 1.64
CA GLY A 367 -3.13 10.88 1.98
C GLY A 367 -1.78 11.57 2.28
N TRP A 368 -1.21 11.36 3.46
CA TRP A 368 0.01 12.05 3.90
C TRP A 368 1.28 11.25 3.57
N THR A 369 2.36 11.94 3.23
CA THR A 369 3.62 11.27 2.87
C THR A 369 4.21 10.40 4.00
N ALA A 370 3.95 10.77 5.25
CA ALA A 370 4.41 10.05 6.43
C ALA A 370 3.40 9.01 6.95
N ASN A 371 2.18 8.95 6.39
CA ASN A 371 1.19 7.96 6.79
C ASN A 371 1.36 6.74 5.90
N ASP A 372 1.42 5.57 6.52
CA ASP A 372 1.29 4.29 5.84
C ASP A 372 -0.19 3.84 5.87
N TRP A 373 -0.50 2.82 5.07
CA TRP A 373 -1.80 2.17 5.07
C TRP A 373 -2.00 1.26 6.29
N SER A 374 -0.92 0.72 6.86
CA SER A 374 -0.99 -0.30 7.91
C SER A 374 -1.15 0.26 9.34
N THR A 375 -0.63 1.44 9.65
CA THR A 375 -0.56 1.94 11.04
C THR A 375 -1.40 3.20 11.26
N ALA A 376 -1.52 4.07 10.25
CA ALA A 376 -2.11 5.40 10.42
C ALA A 376 -3.55 5.53 9.87
N GLY A 377 -4.00 4.59 9.04
CA GLY A 377 -5.20 4.72 8.23
C GLY A 377 -6.52 4.63 8.98
N ASN A 378 -6.70 3.59 9.81
CA ASN A 378 -7.93 3.24 10.53
C ASN A 378 -9.23 3.57 9.75
N PHE A 379 -9.22 3.38 8.42
CA PHE A 379 -10.32 3.69 7.52
C PHE A 379 -11.46 2.69 7.69
N ASP A 380 -11.15 1.50 8.19
CA ASP A 380 -12.12 0.51 8.67
C ASP A 380 -13.07 1.08 9.73
N LEU A 381 -12.64 2.08 10.53
CA LEU A 381 -13.50 2.75 11.50
C LEU A 381 -14.55 3.66 10.84
N MET A 382 -14.36 4.04 9.58
CA MET A 382 -15.27 4.89 8.82
C MET A 382 -16.30 4.09 8.02
N ALA A 383 -16.09 2.78 7.86
CA ALA A 383 -17.03 1.91 7.19
C ALA A 383 -18.33 1.75 8.01
N PRO A 384 -19.50 1.62 7.36
CA PRO A 384 -20.77 1.38 8.03
C PRO A 384 -20.71 0.16 8.94
N ARG A 385 -20.94 0.35 10.25
CA ARG A 385 -21.06 -0.74 11.22
C ARG A 385 -22.52 -1.14 11.37
N ALA A 386 -23.00 -1.97 10.44
CA ALA A 386 -24.23 -2.71 10.69
C ALA A 386 -23.88 -3.94 11.55
N GLU A 387 -24.56 -4.14 12.68
CA GLU A 387 -24.56 -5.44 13.34
C GLU A 387 -25.33 -6.41 12.45
N VAL A 388 -24.60 -7.27 11.74
CA VAL A 388 -25.17 -8.30 10.89
C VAL A 388 -25.08 -9.64 11.60
N ASP A 389 -26.21 -10.33 11.75
CA ASP A 389 -26.23 -11.67 12.33
C ASP A 389 -25.43 -12.66 11.47
N SER A 390 -24.93 -13.73 12.09
CA SER A 390 -24.06 -14.70 11.43
C SER A 390 -24.71 -15.39 10.23
N PHE A 391 -26.02 -15.67 10.30
CA PHE A 391 -26.75 -16.38 9.24
C PHE A 391 -26.90 -15.49 8.00
N THR A 392 -27.32 -14.24 8.18
CA THR A 392 -27.39 -13.27 7.08
C THR A 392 -26.03 -13.02 6.45
N ARG A 393 -24.98 -12.91 7.29
CA ARG A 393 -23.60 -12.73 6.83
C ARG A 393 -23.14 -13.89 5.93
N GLU A 394 -23.34 -15.13 6.36
CA GLU A 394 -23.01 -16.32 5.56
C GLU A 394 -23.82 -16.41 4.26
N ARG A 395 -25.10 -16.03 4.29
CA ARG A 395 -25.96 -15.99 3.10
C ARG A 395 -25.43 -15.01 2.05
N ILE A 396 -24.99 -13.83 2.48
CA ILE A 396 -24.39 -12.81 1.60
C ILE A 396 -23.09 -13.34 0.99
N PHE A 397 -22.26 -14.00 1.80
CA PHE A 397 -20.99 -14.56 1.33
C PHE A 397 -21.17 -15.69 0.33
N HIS A 398 -22.11 -16.61 0.59
CA HIS A 398 -22.44 -17.69 -0.33
C HIS A 398 -22.93 -17.13 -1.68
N ALA A 399 -23.79 -16.11 -1.63
CA ALA A 399 -24.27 -15.45 -2.83
C ALA A 399 -23.12 -14.80 -3.62
N LEU A 400 -22.20 -14.10 -2.97
CA LEU A 400 -21.01 -13.55 -3.63
C LEU A 400 -20.10 -14.66 -4.20
N HIS A 401 -20.01 -15.81 -3.54
CA HIS A 401 -19.26 -16.96 -4.04
C HIS A 401 -19.86 -17.58 -5.31
N GLU A 402 -21.19 -17.48 -5.50
CA GLU A 402 -21.84 -17.93 -6.75
C GLU A 402 -21.54 -17.00 -7.92
N SER A 403 -21.56 -15.68 -7.70
CA SER A 403 -21.34 -14.68 -8.75
C SER A 403 -19.87 -14.31 -8.95
N TRP A 404 -18.99 -14.63 -8.00
CA TRP A 404 -17.60 -14.20 -7.87
C TRP A 404 -17.40 -12.69 -7.67
N TYR A 405 -18.19 -11.87 -8.34
CA TYR A 405 -18.17 -10.43 -8.17
C TYR A 405 -19.55 -9.84 -8.44
N GLU A 406 -19.95 -8.84 -7.65
CA GLU A 406 -21.27 -8.22 -7.78
C GLU A 406 -21.29 -6.79 -7.23
N HIS A 407 -22.13 -5.93 -7.82
CA HIS A 407 -22.40 -4.60 -7.28
C HIS A 407 -23.22 -4.74 -5.99
N PRO A 408 -22.93 -3.97 -4.91
CA PRO A 408 -23.65 -4.06 -3.64
C PRO A 408 -25.17 -3.97 -3.77
N ASP A 409 -25.66 -3.01 -4.56
CA ASP A 409 -27.11 -2.83 -4.78
C ASP A 409 -27.75 -3.99 -5.54
N ALA A 410 -27.02 -4.60 -6.48
CA ALA A 410 -27.51 -5.77 -7.22
C ALA A 410 -27.60 -6.98 -6.29
N LEU A 411 -26.59 -7.19 -5.44
CA LEU A 411 -26.58 -8.24 -4.44
C LEU A 411 -27.68 -8.05 -3.39
N ALA A 412 -27.91 -6.80 -2.96
CA ALA A 412 -28.99 -6.44 -2.04
C ALA A 412 -30.37 -6.72 -2.65
N ALA A 413 -30.57 -6.36 -3.92
CA ALA A 413 -31.78 -6.67 -4.66
C ALA A 413 -32.00 -8.19 -4.83
N ARG A 414 -30.95 -8.94 -5.17
CA ARG A 414 -30.99 -10.40 -5.34
C ARG A 414 -31.35 -11.12 -4.05
N LEU A 415 -30.82 -10.66 -2.92
CA LEU A 415 -31.05 -11.26 -1.60
C LEU A 415 -32.24 -10.69 -0.84
N GLN A 416 -32.91 -9.67 -1.40
CA GLN A 416 -33.99 -8.91 -0.76
C GLN A 416 -33.59 -8.40 0.63
N LEU A 417 -32.39 -7.83 0.73
CA LEU A 417 -31.82 -7.28 1.95
C LEU A 417 -31.67 -5.76 1.86
N ASP A 418 -31.63 -5.09 3.01
CA ASP A 418 -31.28 -3.68 3.08
C ASP A 418 -29.83 -3.49 2.57
N PRO A 419 -29.57 -2.56 1.64
CA PRO A 419 -28.22 -2.24 1.16
C PRO A 419 -27.22 -1.97 2.30
N ALA A 420 -27.66 -1.35 3.40
CA ALA A 420 -26.79 -1.09 4.55
C ALA A 420 -26.31 -2.38 5.24
N VAL A 421 -27.16 -3.42 5.29
CA VAL A 421 -26.81 -4.74 5.84
C VAL A 421 -25.81 -5.44 4.92
N VAL A 422 -26.03 -5.37 3.60
CA VAL A 422 -25.12 -5.96 2.62
C VAL A 422 -23.74 -5.29 2.66
N LEU A 423 -23.70 -3.95 2.65
CA LEU A 423 -22.45 -3.19 2.75
C LEU A 423 -21.73 -3.46 4.08
N GLY A 424 -22.46 -3.56 5.20
CA GLY A 424 -21.88 -3.92 6.49
C GLY A 424 -21.26 -5.32 6.48
N ALA A 425 -21.94 -6.31 5.91
CA ALA A 425 -21.41 -7.68 5.79
C ALA A 425 -20.19 -7.74 4.86
N LEU A 426 -20.26 -7.10 3.69
CA LEU A 426 -19.15 -7.03 2.73
C LEU A 426 -17.94 -6.31 3.35
N GLY A 427 -18.16 -5.23 4.11
CA GLY A 427 -17.12 -4.56 4.89
C GLY A 427 -16.43 -5.49 5.89
N LEU A 428 -17.20 -6.31 6.62
CA LEU A 428 -16.64 -7.32 7.52
C LEU A 428 -15.82 -8.39 6.78
N TYR A 429 -16.26 -8.83 5.60
CA TYR A 429 -15.50 -9.77 4.78
C TYR A 429 -14.25 -9.15 4.16
N THR A 430 -14.29 -7.87 3.82
CA THR A 430 -13.11 -7.09 3.43
C THR A 430 -12.10 -7.03 4.57
N GLN A 431 -12.55 -6.78 5.81
CA GLN A 431 -11.70 -6.80 7.01
C GLN A 431 -11.18 -8.20 7.35
N ALA A 432 -11.91 -9.26 6.99
CA ALA A 432 -11.44 -10.63 7.12
C ALA A 432 -10.52 -11.08 5.97
N GLY A 433 -10.24 -10.21 5.00
CA GLY A 433 -9.41 -10.52 3.83
C GLY A 433 -10.05 -11.54 2.88
N ARG A 434 -11.39 -11.65 2.87
CA ARG A 434 -12.17 -12.60 2.04
C ARG A 434 -12.88 -11.94 0.87
N ALA A 435 -12.96 -10.61 0.87
CA ALA A 435 -13.50 -9.81 -0.22
C ALA A 435 -12.60 -8.59 -0.48
N ILE A 436 -12.67 -8.06 -1.70
CA ILE A 436 -12.01 -6.81 -2.12
C ILE A 436 -13.00 -5.96 -2.90
N PHE A 437 -12.93 -4.64 -2.73
CA PHE A 437 -13.70 -3.70 -3.54
C PHE A 437 -12.87 -3.26 -4.75
N ASP A 438 -13.41 -3.41 -5.95
CA ASP A 438 -12.79 -2.97 -7.20
C ASP A 438 -13.29 -1.56 -7.57
N LEU A 439 -12.41 -0.56 -7.44
CA LEU A 439 -12.73 0.83 -7.80
C LEU A 439 -13.06 1.03 -9.29
N ASN A 440 -12.55 0.19 -10.18
CA ASN A 440 -12.81 0.36 -11.61
C ASN A 440 -14.23 -0.07 -11.96
N LYS A 441 -14.62 -1.27 -11.53
CA LYS A 441 -15.95 -1.85 -11.83
C LYS A 441 -17.02 -1.50 -10.79
N GLN A 442 -16.63 -0.91 -9.64
CA GLN A 442 -17.51 -0.59 -8.51
C GLN A 442 -18.22 -1.84 -7.95
N VAL A 443 -17.50 -2.97 -7.89
CA VAL A 443 -18.03 -4.27 -7.42
C VAL A 443 -17.21 -4.80 -6.26
N TYR A 444 -17.83 -5.61 -5.41
CA TYR A 444 -17.08 -6.47 -4.51
C TYR A 444 -16.74 -7.76 -5.23
N ARG A 445 -15.49 -8.22 -5.07
CA ARG A 445 -14.97 -9.47 -5.61
C ARG A 445 -14.66 -10.42 -4.47
N LEU A 446 -14.96 -11.70 -4.66
CA LEU A 446 -14.49 -12.76 -3.79
C LEU A 446 -12.97 -12.89 -3.94
N ARG A 447 -12.23 -12.66 -2.86
CA ARG A 447 -10.77 -12.80 -2.84
C ARG A 447 -10.32 -13.17 -1.44
N GLU A 448 -9.92 -14.42 -1.25
CA GLU A 448 -9.36 -14.91 0.00
C GLU A 448 -7.84 -14.73 0.01
N LEU A 449 -7.36 -13.81 0.85
CA LEU A 449 -5.94 -13.46 0.97
C LEU A 449 -5.11 -14.57 1.60
N SER A 450 -5.71 -15.33 2.51
CA SER A 450 -5.09 -16.47 3.18
C SER A 450 -6.00 -17.68 3.14
N ARG A 451 -5.39 -18.87 3.17
CA ARG A 451 -6.11 -20.14 3.26
C ARG A 451 -6.76 -20.30 4.63
N ASP A 452 -5.97 -20.11 5.68
CA ASP A 452 -6.46 -20.17 7.05
C ASP A 452 -7.09 -18.82 7.40
N PRO A 453 -8.17 -18.81 8.21
CA PRO A 453 -8.73 -17.56 8.70
C PRO A 453 -7.65 -16.67 9.31
N LEU A 454 -7.62 -15.42 8.86
CA LEU A 454 -6.67 -14.45 9.39
C LEU A 454 -6.79 -14.36 10.92
N PRO A 455 -5.68 -14.31 11.66
CA PRO A 455 -5.70 -14.16 13.11
C PRO A 455 -6.15 -12.73 13.46
N MET A 456 -7.47 -12.50 13.41
CA MET A 456 -8.03 -11.16 13.58
C MET A 456 -7.64 -10.56 14.94
N ASP A 457 -7.47 -11.38 15.99
CA ASP A 457 -7.05 -10.91 17.30
C ASP A 457 -5.67 -10.24 17.31
N THR A 458 -4.74 -10.67 16.44
CA THR A 458 -3.41 -10.07 16.30
C THR A 458 -3.40 -8.92 15.29
N LEU A 459 -4.22 -9.01 14.24
CA LEU A 459 -4.23 -8.03 13.15
C LEU A 459 -5.09 -6.79 13.44
N ARG A 460 -6.08 -6.92 14.34
CA ARG A 460 -7.08 -5.89 14.67
C ARG A 460 -6.50 -4.58 15.17
N PHE A 461 -5.38 -4.61 15.89
CA PHE A 461 -4.78 -3.42 16.46
C PHE A 461 -3.39 -3.19 15.87
N ALA A 462 -3.09 -1.96 15.47
CA ALA A 462 -1.79 -1.57 14.96
C ALA A 462 -0.72 -1.47 16.07
N ASN A 463 -1.14 -1.19 17.31
CA ASN A 463 -0.24 -1.09 18.46
C ASN A 463 -0.97 -1.32 19.80
N GLU A 464 -0.19 -1.54 20.86
CA GLU A 464 -0.71 -1.77 22.22
C GLU A 464 -1.56 -0.59 22.75
N ARG A 465 -1.26 0.64 22.31
CA ARG A 465 -2.02 1.83 22.72
C ARG A 465 -3.44 1.78 22.17
N GLU A 466 -3.61 1.38 20.92
CA GLU A 466 -4.91 1.20 20.28
C GLU A 466 -5.68 0.04 20.92
N GLN A 467 -5.03 -1.09 21.17
CA GLN A 467 -5.64 -2.21 21.90
C GLN A 467 -6.13 -1.78 23.29
N SER A 468 -5.34 -0.98 24.01
CA SER A 468 -5.74 -0.42 25.31
C SER A 468 -6.91 0.55 25.18
N ALA A 469 -6.91 1.41 24.15
CA ALA A 469 -8.02 2.32 23.87
C ALA A 469 -9.33 1.57 23.58
N TYR A 470 -9.26 0.44 22.87
CA TYR A 470 -10.43 -0.38 22.54
C TYR A 470 -11.11 -0.97 23.77
N ARG A 471 -10.35 -1.32 24.83
CA ARG A 471 -10.93 -1.80 26.10
C ARG A 471 -11.88 -0.78 26.74
N PHE A 472 -11.61 0.52 26.57
CA PHE A 472 -12.52 1.56 27.06
C PHE A 472 -13.84 1.59 26.28
N LEU A 473 -13.83 1.23 24.99
CA LEU A 473 -15.04 1.12 24.19
C LEU A 473 -15.85 -0.12 24.58
N GLU A 474 -15.21 -1.28 24.72
CA GLU A 474 -15.89 -2.52 25.17
C GLU A 474 -16.54 -2.37 26.55
N GLN A 475 -15.90 -1.62 27.44
CA GLN A 475 -16.42 -1.34 28.78
C GLN A 475 -17.49 -0.23 28.80
N ASN A 476 -17.89 0.31 27.65
CA ASN A 476 -18.78 1.47 27.52
C ASN A 476 -18.31 2.67 28.38
N ALA A 477 -16.99 2.82 28.52
CA ALA A 477 -16.36 3.83 29.36
C ALA A 477 -16.12 5.16 28.61
N VAL A 478 -16.43 5.22 27.31
CA VAL A 478 -16.34 6.42 26.49
C VAL A 478 -17.74 6.94 26.17
N ARG A 479 -17.98 8.23 26.44
CA ARG A 479 -19.26 8.89 26.14
C ARG A 479 -18.99 10.17 25.35
N CYS A 480 -19.71 10.35 24.24
CA CYS A 480 -19.74 11.63 23.52
C CYS A 480 -20.94 12.43 24.02
N ASP A 481 -20.68 13.60 24.61
CA ASP A 481 -21.69 14.42 25.28
C ASP A 481 -22.23 15.53 24.36
N ARG A 482 -21.38 16.09 23.49
CA ARG A 482 -21.77 17.18 22.59
C ARG A 482 -20.99 17.12 21.27
N ARG A 483 -21.70 17.32 20.17
CA ARG A 483 -21.16 17.40 18.80
C ARG A 483 -21.55 18.75 18.20
N GLU A 484 -20.57 19.55 17.79
CA GLU A 484 -20.81 20.87 17.18
C GLU A 484 -20.01 21.01 15.88
N VAL A 485 -20.55 21.79 14.94
CA VAL A 485 -19.81 22.19 13.73
C VAL A 485 -19.67 23.70 13.79
N ASP A 486 -18.42 24.18 13.82
CA ASP A 486 -18.13 25.61 13.80
C ASP A 486 -18.41 26.20 12.40
N THR A 487 -18.57 27.52 12.34
CA THR A 487 -18.72 28.35 11.13
C THR A 487 -17.61 28.12 10.10
N GLY A 488 -16.42 27.69 10.52
CA GLY A 488 -15.34 27.25 9.64
C GLY A 488 -15.41 25.78 9.19
N GLY A 489 -16.54 25.10 9.38
CA GLY A 489 -16.73 23.69 9.01
C GLY A 489 -16.04 22.68 9.94
N ARG A 490 -15.43 23.11 11.05
CA ARG A 490 -14.68 22.23 11.97
C ARG A 490 -15.62 21.50 12.90
N LEU A 491 -15.45 20.18 13.02
CA LEU A 491 -16.24 19.35 13.93
C LEU A 491 -15.59 19.33 15.31
N HIS A 492 -16.31 19.82 16.32
CA HIS A 492 -15.96 19.75 17.73
C HIS A 492 -16.71 18.59 18.40
N LEU A 493 -15.97 17.68 19.01
CA LEU A 493 -16.51 16.58 19.80
C LEU A 493 -16.09 16.75 21.25
N HIS A 494 -17.07 16.86 22.14
CA HIS A 494 -16.86 16.84 23.58
C HIS A 494 -17.32 15.50 24.13
N GLY A 495 -16.56 14.94 25.04
CA GLY A 495 -16.91 13.68 25.67
C GLY A 495 -16.16 13.45 26.97
N THR A 496 -16.43 12.30 27.57
CA THR A 496 -15.80 11.85 28.81
C THR A 496 -15.31 10.41 28.64
N VAL A 497 -14.12 10.14 29.17
CA VAL A 497 -13.55 8.80 29.26
C VAL A 497 -13.41 8.43 30.74
N ALA A 498 -14.10 7.38 31.16
CA ALA A 498 -14.01 6.84 32.50
C ALA A 498 -12.82 5.87 32.59
N HIS A 499 -11.97 6.07 33.60
CA HIS A 499 -10.86 5.16 33.92
C HIS A 499 -10.87 4.88 35.44
N GLY A 500 -11.37 3.71 35.81
CA GLY A 500 -11.62 3.35 37.22
C GLY A 500 -12.66 4.29 37.84
N LYS A 501 -12.29 5.00 38.92
CA LYS A 501 -13.17 5.98 39.59
C LYS A 501 -13.07 7.41 39.03
N LYS A 502 -12.20 7.65 38.04
CA LYS A 502 -11.95 9.00 37.49
C LYS A 502 -12.62 9.14 36.13
N ALA A 503 -13.22 10.30 35.87
CA ALA A 503 -13.72 10.69 34.56
C ALA A 503 -12.83 11.79 33.99
N HIS A 504 -12.36 11.59 32.76
CA HIS A 504 -11.49 12.54 32.06
C HIS A 504 -12.29 13.23 30.96
N PRO A 505 -12.48 14.56 31.01
CA PRO A 505 -13.11 15.29 29.92
C PRO A 505 -12.19 15.34 28.71
N LEU A 506 -12.76 15.23 27.52
CA LEU A 506 -12.07 15.17 26.26
C LEU A 506 -12.70 16.16 25.28
N HIS A 507 -11.84 16.88 24.55
CA HIS A 507 -12.23 17.79 23.48
C HIS A 507 -11.40 17.47 22.26
N LEU A 508 -12.07 17.04 21.18
CA LEU A 508 -11.45 16.78 19.89
C LEU A 508 -11.96 17.79 18.87
N ILE A 509 -11.06 18.23 18.01
CA ILE A 509 -11.36 19.13 16.91
C ILE A 509 -10.89 18.43 15.64
N ARG A 510 -11.82 18.09 14.75
CA ARG A 510 -11.51 17.60 13.40
C ARG A 510 -11.62 18.78 12.44
N ALA A 511 -10.52 19.09 11.77
CA ALA A 511 -10.56 19.92 10.57
C ALA A 511 -11.20 19.09 9.45
N CYS A 512 -12.30 19.59 8.89
CA CYS A 512 -12.91 19.00 7.69
C CYS A 512 -12.09 19.35 6.46
#